data_AF-A0A2Z5BSX9-F1
#
_entry.id   AF-A0A2Z5BSX9-F1
#
_cell.length_a   1.000
_cell.length_b   1.000
_cell.length_c   1.000
_cell.angle_alpha   90.00
_cell.angle_beta   90.00
_cell.angle_gamma   90.00
#
_symmetry.space_group_name_H-M   'P 1'
#
loop_
_entity.id
_entity.type
_entity.pdbx_description
1 polymer ?
#
loop_
_entity_poly.entity_id
_entity_poly.type
_entity_poly.pdbx_seq_one_letter_code
_entity_poly.pdbx_strand_id
1 'polypeptide(L)'
;MTLAAELGVLDDGVHFIDGWVPAAERAGYLLDADVAVSAHKESFETRYAFRTRILDHFWASLPSLVTEGDWFADYIDQLDLGEVVGYGDVEQTRAAILRLTDPQRRAQIRANIAPIRETWRWESTTSDLIDAVAHWQTRLPQRTLAEVTATPPAAAPRSALRELVSRSPLGALYRSLRKRLAR
;
A
#
# COMPACT_ATOMS: atom_id res chain seq x y z
N MET A 1 8.57 6.48 21.40
CA MET A 1 8.46 6.51 22.87
C MET A 1 8.73 7.90 23.44
N THR A 2 9.80 8.62 23.04
CA THR A 2 10.15 9.95 23.59
C THR A 2 8.99 10.95 23.63
N LEU A 3 8.26 11.14 22.53
CA LEU A 3 7.12 12.08 22.50
C LEU A 3 6.00 11.68 23.48
N ALA A 4 5.72 10.38 23.64
CA ALA A 4 4.72 9.94 24.60
C ALA A 4 5.16 10.21 26.06
N ALA A 5 6.46 10.07 26.35
CA ALA A 5 7.02 10.41 27.65
C ALA A 5 6.95 11.93 27.92
N GLU A 6 7.30 12.75 26.92
CA GLU A 6 7.22 14.23 27.01
C GLU A 6 5.79 14.72 27.24
N LEU A 7 4.81 14.06 26.62
CA LEU A 7 3.38 14.34 26.80
C LEU A 7 2.79 13.73 28.08
N GLY A 8 3.57 12.93 28.82
CA GLY A 8 3.14 12.30 30.07
C GLY A 8 2.12 11.17 29.90
N VAL A 9 2.01 10.58 28.70
CA VAL A 9 1.04 9.50 28.37
C VAL A 9 1.70 8.14 28.14
N LEU A 10 3.04 8.07 28.22
CA LEU A 10 3.73 6.79 28.18
C LEU A 10 3.34 5.96 29.40
N ASP A 11 2.90 4.74 29.16
CA ASP A 11 2.35 3.82 30.18
C ASP A 11 1.08 4.31 30.88
N ASP A 12 0.52 5.45 30.44
CA ASP A 12 -0.76 6.02 30.86
C ASP A 12 -1.62 6.30 29.62
N GLY A 13 -2.16 5.23 29.04
CA GLY A 13 -3.00 5.26 27.84
C GLY A 13 -2.25 5.04 26.52
N VAL A 14 -0.93 5.25 26.47
CA VAL A 14 -0.09 4.87 25.31
C VAL A 14 0.91 3.80 25.73
N HIS A 15 0.69 2.59 25.23
CA HIS A 15 1.57 1.44 25.44
C HIS A 15 2.25 1.05 24.12
N PHE A 16 3.56 0.85 24.17
CA PHE A 16 4.32 0.32 23.04
C PHE A 16 4.53 -1.18 23.24
N ILE A 17 4.23 -1.96 22.21
CA ILE A 17 4.55 -3.39 22.23
C ILE A 17 5.99 -3.55 21.75
N ASP A 18 6.84 -4.08 22.62
CA ASP A 18 8.24 -4.33 22.30
C ASP A 18 8.38 -5.54 21.38
N GLY A 19 9.05 -5.33 20.25
CA GLY A 19 9.34 -6.40 19.29
C GLY A 19 8.14 -6.81 18.44
N TRP A 20 8.21 -8.03 17.90
CA TRP A 20 7.19 -8.58 17.02
C TRP A 20 6.14 -9.34 17.82
N VAL A 21 4.87 -9.02 17.59
CA VAL A 21 3.75 -9.83 18.10
C VAL A 21 3.71 -11.17 17.34
N PRO A 22 3.75 -12.33 18.04
CA PRO A 22 3.58 -13.63 17.41
C PRO A 22 2.29 -13.70 16.60
N ALA A 23 2.34 -14.38 15.44
CA ALA A 23 1.21 -14.40 14.52
C ALA A 23 -0.10 -14.92 15.14
N ALA A 24 0.00 -15.88 16.07
CA ALA A 24 -1.14 -16.45 16.78
C ALA A 24 -1.78 -15.49 17.81
N GLU A 25 -1.02 -14.54 18.35
CA GLU A 25 -1.46 -13.61 19.39
C GLU A 25 -2.09 -12.34 18.80
N ARG A 26 -1.70 -11.98 17.57
CA ARG A 26 -2.16 -10.79 16.87
C ARG A 26 -3.69 -10.68 16.78
N ALA A 27 -4.39 -11.80 16.65
CA ALA A 27 -5.84 -11.84 16.60
C ALA A 27 -6.47 -11.26 17.88
N GLY A 28 -5.90 -11.54 19.05
CA GLY A 28 -6.40 -11.02 20.34
C GLY A 28 -6.41 -9.50 20.36
N TYR A 29 -5.28 -8.87 19.99
CA TYR A 29 -5.18 -7.41 19.93
C TYR A 29 -6.23 -6.76 19.01
N LEU A 30 -6.52 -7.39 17.86
CA LEU A 30 -7.48 -6.85 16.91
C LEU A 30 -8.93 -7.01 17.39
N LEU A 31 -9.24 -8.14 18.03
CA LEU A 31 -10.60 -8.43 18.52
C LEU A 31 -10.94 -7.67 19.81
N ASP A 32 -9.93 -7.33 20.62
CA ASP A 32 -10.10 -6.53 21.84
C ASP A 32 -10.16 -5.02 21.55
N ALA A 33 -9.70 -4.57 20.38
CA ALA A 33 -9.70 -3.16 20.01
C ALA A 33 -11.08 -2.65 19.58
N ASP A 34 -11.36 -1.38 19.84
CA ASP A 34 -12.55 -0.68 19.32
C ASP A 34 -12.33 -0.06 17.92
N VAL A 35 -11.10 0.33 17.61
CA VAL A 35 -10.69 1.02 16.38
C VAL A 35 -9.25 0.61 16.05
N ALA A 36 -8.94 0.43 14.76
CA ALA A 36 -7.55 0.35 14.30
C ALA A 36 -7.12 1.63 13.60
N VAL A 37 -5.88 2.06 13.87
CA VAL A 37 -5.29 3.26 13.28
C VAL A 37 -4.15 2.88 12.35
N SER A 38 -4.16 3.37 11.12
CA SER A 38 -3.07 3.26 10.16
C SER A 38 -2.70 4.64 9.63
N ALA A 39 -1.92 5.37 10.43
CA ALA A 39 -1.44 6.70 10.11
C ALA A 39 -0.07 6.65 9.44
N HIS A 40 0.01 7.06 8.18
CA HIS A 40 1.25 7.02 7.40
C HIS A 40 1.57 8.39 6.81
N LYS A 41 2.81 8.56 6.31
CA LYS A 41 3.25 9.81 5.69
C LYS A 41 3.03 9.76 4.18
N GLU A 42 2.93 10.95 3.59
CA GLU A 42 2.89 11.10 2.14
C GLU A 42 4.21 10.56 1.54
N SER A 43 4.08 9.69 0.55
CA SER A 43 5.21 9.20 -0.24
C SER A 43 4.74 8.61 -1.58
N PHE A 44 5.66 8.45 -2.53
CA PHE A 44 5.36 7.71 -3.75
C PHE A 44 4.94 6.27 -3.49
N GLU A 45 5.55 5.61 -2.50
CA GLU A 45 5.16 4.26 -2.09
C GLU A 45 3.70 4.25 -1.64
N THR A 46 3.31 5.20 -0.80
CA THR A 46 1.94 5.35 -0.30
C THR A 46 0.92 5.37 -1.42
N ARG A 47 1.19 6.15 -2.49
CA ARG A 47 0.25 6.29 -3.61
C ARG A 47 -0.12 4.97 -4.28
N TYR A 48 0.81 4.00 -4.28
CA TYR A 48 0.66 2.70 -4.92
C TYR A 48 0.60 1.54 -3.91
N ALA A 49 0.52 1.84 -2.62
CA ALA A 49 0.52 0.83 -1.59
C ALA A 49 -0.83 0.12 -1.51
N PHE A 50 -0.78 -1.21 -1.49
CA PHE A 50 -1.89 -2.05 -1.07
C PHE A 50 -1.58 -2.60 0.32
N ARG A 51 -2.01 -1.87 1.36
CA ARG A 51 -1.67 -2.18 2.76
C ARG A 51 -2.53 -3.33 3.28
N THR A 52 -2.03 -4.54 3.12
CA THR A 52 -2.74 -5.76 3.54
C THR A 52 -3.14 -5.78 5.01
N ARG A 53 -2.49 -4.98 5.88
CA ARG A 53 -2.90 -4.80 7.29
C ARG A 53 -4.34 -4.30 7.44
N ILE A 54 -4.85 -3.53 6.49
CA ILE A 54 -6.24 -3.06 6.52
C ILE A 54 -7.23 -4.22 6.37
N LEU A 55 -6.84 -5.30 5.67
CA LEU A 55 -7.68 -6.50 5.56
C LEU A 55 -7.90 -7.16 6.94
N ASP A 56 -6.92 -7.07 7.83
CA ASP A 56 -7.07 -7.57 9.20
C ASP A 56 -8.11 -6.79 10.00
N HIS A 57 -8.26 -5.49 9.72
CA HIS A 57 -9.30 -4.67 10.34
C HIS A 57 -10.68 -5.16 9.91
N PHE A 58 -10.87 -5.38 8.61
CA PHE A 58 -12.15 -5.88 8.09
C PHE A 58 -12.46 -7.29 8.59
N TRP A 59 -11.45 -8.15 8.65
CA TRP A 59 -11.56 -9.50 9.22
C TRP A 59 -12.07 -9.44 10.67
N ALA A 60 -11.49 -8.58 11.50
CA ALA A 60 -11.90 -8.36 12.89
C ALA A 60 -13.18 -7.52 13.05
N SER A 61 -13.80 -7.07 11.95
CA SER A 61 -14.94 -6.14 11.97
C SER A 61 -14.64 -4.85 12.74
N LEU A 62 -13.48 -4.26 12.47
CA LEU A 62 -12.91 -3.13 13.20
C LEU A 62 -12.97 -1.85 12.36
N PRO A 63 -13.62 -0.77 12.84
CA PRO A 63 -13.54 0.54 12.22
C PRO A 63 -12.09 0.99 12.04
N SER A 64 -11.77 1.53 10.86
CA SER A 64 -10.41 1.96 10.52
C SER A 64 -10.29 3.49 10.52
N LEU A 65 -9.30 4.04 11.21
CA LEU A 65 -8.85 5.42 11.01
C LEU A 65 -7.56 5.39 10.19
N VAL A 66 -7.61 5.91 8.96
CA VAL A 66 -6.48 5.86 8.03
C VAL A 66 -6.12 7.25 7.52
N THR A 67 -4.86 7.43 7.18
CA THR A 67 -4.44 8.60 6.41
C THR A 67 -4.84 8.43 4.95
N GLU A 68 -5.16 9.53 4.27
CA GLU A 68 -5.52 9.57 2.85
C GLU A 68 -4.42 9.09 1.91
N GLY A 69 -4.77 8.90 0.63
CA GLY A 69 -3.82 8.84 -0.48
C GLY A 69 -3.29 7.47 -0.89
N ASP A 70 -3.75 6.39 -0.25
CA ASP A 70 -3.61 5.03 -0.76
C ASP A 70 -4.96 4.44 -1.21
N TRP A 71 -4.93 3.25 -1.81
CA TRP A 71 -6.13 2.61 -2.33
C TRP A 71 -7.15 2.28 -1.24
N PHE A 72 -6.70 1.92 -0.03
CA PHE A 72 -7.60 1.58 1.07
C PHE A 72 -8.24 2.83 1.66
N ALA A 73 -7.57 3.98 1.68
CA ALA A 73 -8.19 5.23 2.08
C ALA A 73 -9.41 5.55 1.22
N ASP A 74 -9.26 5.53 -0.11
CA ASP A 74 -10.37 5.76 -1.03
C ASP A 74 -11.50 4.74 -0.84
N TYR A 75 -11.14 3.46 -0.65
CA TYR A 75 -12.11 2.38 -0.45
C TYR A 75 -12.88 2.50 0.87
N ILE A 76 -12.19 2.88 1.95
CA ILE A 76 -12.78 3.10 3.28
C ILE A 76 -13.74 4.27 3.25
N ASP A 77 -13.36 5.39 2.61
CA ASP A 77 -14.19 6.58 2.51
C ASP A 77 -15.47 6.32 1.71
N GLN A 78 -15.33 5.72 0.52
CA GLN A 78 -16.47 5.46 -0.37
C GLN A 78 -17.53 4.52 0.20
N LEU A 79 -17.10 3.56 1.01
CA LEU A 79 -17.98 2.53 1.58
C LEU A 79 -18.30 2.76 3.06
N ASP A 80 -17.89 3.90 3.61
CA ASP A 80 -18.13 4.28 5.00
C ASP A 80 -17.65 3.20 6.00
N LEU A 81 -16.41 2.75 5.83
CA LEU A 81 -15.79 1.66 6.62
C LEU A 81 -14.90 2.19 7.76
N GLY A 82 -14.93 3.50 8.01
CA GLY A 82 -13.95 4.15 8.86
C GLY A 82 -13.93 5.67 8.72
N GLU A 83 -12.81 6.27 9.10
CA GLU A 83 -12.53 7.69 8.98
C GLU A 83 -11.22 7.88 8.21
N VAL A 84 -11.22 8.80 7.24
CA VAL A 84 -10.02 9.18 6.49
C VAL A 84 -9.59 10.59 6.91
N VAL A 85 -8.29 10.75 7.15
CA VAL A 85 -7.69 12.03 7.57
C VAL A 85 -6.48 12.40 6.73
N GLY A 86 -6.16 13.69 6.67
CA GLY A 86 -5.03 14.23 5.95
C GLY A 86 -3.69 13.88 6.60
N TYR A 87 -2.62 13.97 5.81
CA TYR A 87 -1.27 13.67 6.27
C TYR A 87 -0.81 14.60 7.40
N GLY A 88 -0.51 14.03 8.56
CA GLY A 88 0.00 14.78 9.70
C GLY A 88 -1.01 15.77 10.31
N ASP A 89 -2.29 15.70 9.93
CA ASP A 89 -3.33 16.57 10.50
C ASP A 89 -3.78 16.03 11.87
N VAL A 90 -3.17 16.59 12.90
CA VAL A 90 -3.42 16.21 14.30
C VAL A 90 -4.85 16.52 14.72
N GLU A 91 -5.42 17.66 14.29
CA GLU A 91 -6.77 18.07 14.70
C GLU A 91 -7.83 17.22 14.02
N GLN A 92 -7.67 16.92 12.73
CA GLN A 92 -8.59 16.02 12.05
C GLN A 92 -8.50 14.60 12.61
N THR A 93 -7.28 14.13 12.92
CA THR A 93 -7.07 12.83 13.59
C THR A 93 -7.78 12.79 14.94
N ARG A 94 -7.61 13.83 15.77
CA ARG A 94 -8.29 13.95 17.06
C ARG A 94 -9.81 13.93 16.90
N ALA A 95 -10.36 14.71 15.97
CA ALA A 95 -11.80 14.76 15.72
C ALA A 95 -12.34 13.41 15.24
N ALA A 96 -11.61 12.70 14.38
CA ALA A 96 -11.96 11.37 13.91
C ALA A 96 -11.96 10.33 15.04
N ILE A 97 -10.94 10.33 15.91
CA ILE A 97 -10.90 9.47 17.10
C ILE A 97 -12.13 9.73 17.97
N LEU A 98 -12.46 11.00 18.25
CA LEU A 98 -13.64 11.35 19.05
C LEU A 98 -14.94 10.86 18.42
N ARG A 99 -15.12 10.98 17.10
CA ARG A 99 -16.29 10.39 16.41
C ARG A 99 -16.36 8.89 16.57
N LEU A 100 -15.22 8.20 16.49
CA LEU A 100 -15.16 6.75 16.65
C LEU A 100 -15.34 6.29 18.11
N THR A 101 -15.29 7.18 19.09
CA THR A 101 -15.69 6.84 20.47
C THR A 101 -17.20 6.62 20.62
N ASP A 102 -18.01 7.12 19.68
CA ASP A 102 -19.46 6.89 19.66
C ASP A 102 -19.79 5.42 19.28
N PRO A 103 -20.44 4.65 20.18
CA PRO A 103 -20.85 3.28 19.90
C PRO A 103 -21.79 3.14 18.69
N GLN A 104 -22.62 4.15 18.41
CA GLN A 104 -23.55 4.12 17.27
C GLN A 104 -22.79 4.21 15.96
N ARG A 105 -21.82 5.15 15.88
CA ARG A 105 -20.92 5.26 14.72
C ARG A 105 -20.15 3.97 14.49
N ARG A 106 -19.57 3.36 15.54
CA ARG A 106 -18.86 2.07 15.40
C ARG A 106 -19.80 0.96 14.94
N ALA A 107 -21.02 0.89 15.45
CA ALA A 107 -21.99 -0.11 15.04
C ALA A 107 -22.38 0.02 13.57
N GLN A 108 -22.57 1.24 13.08
CA GLN A 108 -22.84 1.52 11.67
C GLN A 108 -21.69 1.06 10.76
N ILE A 109 -20.46 1.46 11.09
CA ILE A 109 -19.27 1.04 10.33
C ILE A 109 -19.14 -0.50 10.32
N ARG A 110 -19.37 -1.17 11.47
CA ARG A 110 -19.35 -2.64 11.53
C ARG A 110 -20.40 -3.29 10.63
N ALA A 111 -21.59 -2.71 10.55
CA ALA A 111 -22.63 -3.18 9.64
C ALA A 111 -22.20 -3.04 8.17
N ASN A 112 -21.50 -1.95 7.81
CA ASN A 112 -20.95 -1.74 6.47
C ASN A 112 -19.80 -2.72 6.15
N ILE A 113 -18.96 -3.04 7.14
CA ILE A 113 -17.84 -3.99 6.98
C ILE A 113 -18.35 -5.44 6.78
N ALA A 114 -19.46 -5.82 7.42
CA ALA A 114 -19.96 -7.19 7.41
C ALA A 114 -20.05 -7.84 6.00
N PRO A 115 -20.70 -7.22 4.98
CA PRO A 115 -20.73 -7.78 3.63
C PRO A 115 -19.36 -7.76 2.93
N ILE A 116 -18.53 -6.74 3.21
CA ILE A 116 -17.20 -6.58 2.62
C ILE A 116 -16.28 -7.71 3.06
N ARG A 117 -16.31 -8.09 4.35
CA ARG A 117 -15.48 -9.18 4.86
C ARG A 117 -15.68 -10.49 4.11
N GLU A 118 -16.92 -10.77 3.68
CA GLU A 118 -17.24 -12.00 2.95
C GLU A 118 -16.63 -12.01 1.54
N THR A 119 -16.54 -10.85 0.86
CA THR A 119 -15.93 -10.77 -0.47
C THR A 119 -14.41 -10.90 -0.46
N TRP A 120 -13.77 -10.54 0.67
CA TRP A 120 -12.32 -10.60 0.88
C TRP A 120 -11.83 -11.94 1.45
N ARG A 121 -12.70 -12.94 1.61
CA ARG A 121 -12.25 -14.30 1.94
C ARG A 121 -11.39 -14.85 0.80
N TRP A 122 -10.38 -15.65 1.17
CA TRP A 122 -9.51 -16.33 0.20
C TRP A 122 -10.29 -17.05 -0.90
N GLU A 123 -11.32 -17.81 -0.54
CA GLU A 123 -12.18 -18.54 -1.48
C GLU A 123 -12.86 -17.62 -2.51
N SER A 124 -13.31 -16.44 -2.08
CA SER A 124 -13.93 -15.44 -2.95
C SER A 124 -12.90 -14.72 -3.81
N THR A 125 -11.87 -14.13 -3.19
CA THR A 125 -10.85 -13.32 -3.87
C THR A 125 -10.01 -14.12 -4.86
N THR A 126 -9.76 -15.41 -4.58
CA THR A 126 -8.94 -16.28 -5.46
C THR A 126 -9.75 -17.09 -6.46
N SER A 127 -11.09 -16.98 -6.45
CA SER A 127 -11.96 -17.77 -7.33
C SER A 127 -11.58 -17.63 -8.81
N ASP A 128 -11.41 -16.40 -9.30
CA ASP A 128 -11.00 -16.12 -10.69
C ASP A 128 -9.61 -16.67 -11.01
N LEU A 129 -8.67 -16.62 -10.05
CA LEU A 129 -7.33 -17.16 -10.23
C LEU A 129 -7.36 -18.69 -10.28
N ILE A 130 -8.12 -19.34 -9.39
CA ILE A 130 -8.30 -20.79 -9.37
C ILE A 130 -8.92 -21.26 -10.69
N ASP A 131 -9.96 -20.58 -11.16
CA ASP A 131 -10.62 -20.87 -12.42
C ASP A 131 -9.68 -20.66 -13.62
N ALA A 132 -8.90 -19.58 -13.63
CA ALA A 132 -7.89 -19.33 -14.65
C ALA A 132 -6.80 -20.41 -14.67
N VAL A 133 -6.35 -20.89 -13.50
CA VAL A 133 -5.36 -21.97 -13.39
C VAL A 133 -5.96 -23.32 -13.78
N ALA A 134 -7.19 -23.62 -13.38
CA ALA A 134 -7.86 -24.88 -13.74
C ALA A 134 -8.11 -25.00 -15.26
N HIS A 135 -8.39 -23.87 -15.91
CA HIS A 135 -8.71 -23.79 -17.34
C HIS A 135 -7.62 -23.09 -18.16
N TRP A 136 -6.37 -23.09 -17.69
CA TRP A 136 -5.28 -22.29 -18.28
C TRP A 136 -5.06 -22.58 -19.77
N GLN A 137 -5.28 -23.83 -20.21
CA GLN A 137 -5.07 -24.27 -21.59
C GLN A 137 -6.06 -23.64 -22.58
N THR A 138 -7.27 -23.30 -22.11
CA THR A 138 -8.33 -22.70 -22.93
C THR A 138 -8.46 -21.19 -22.70
N ARG A 139 -8.00 -20.69 -21.54
CA ARG A 139 -8.11 -19.26 -21.16
C ARG A 139 -6.88 -18.43 -21.46
N LEU A 140 -5.69 -19.02 -21.44
CA LEU A 140 -4.47 -18.28 -21.73
C LEU A 140 -4.08 -18.48 -23.20
N PRO A 141 -3.64 -17.43 -23.90
CA PRO A 141 -3.09 -17.58 -25.23
C PRO A 141 -1.89 -18.53 -25.13
N GLN A 142 -1.94 -19.64 -25.88
CA GLN A 142 -0.82 -20.57 -25.95
C GLN A 142 0.33 -19.87 -26.67
N ARG A 143 1.26 -19.31 -25.89
CA ARG A 143 2.50 -18.76 -26.43
C ARG A 143 3.48 -19.89 -26.62
N THR A 144 3.96 -20.05 -27.84
CA THR A 144 5.03 -21.00 -28.12
C THR A 144 6.36 -20.34 -27.76
N LEU A 145 7.33 -21.07 -27.21
CA LEU A 145 8.66 -20.51 -26.88
C LEU A 145 9.34 -19.80 -28.08
N ALA A 146 9.01 -20.23 -29.31
CA ALA A 146 9.45 -19.59 -30.56
C ALA A 146 8.92 -18.15 -30.75
N GLU A 147 7.82 -17.76 -30.10
CA GLU A 147 7.27 -16.40 -30.16
C GLU A 147 7.92 -15.47 -29.11
N VAL A 148 8.58 -16.05 -28.10
CA VAL A 148 9.25 -15.32 -27.01
C VAL A 148 10.71 -14.99 -27.33
N THR A 149 11.27 -15.58 -28.40
CA THR A 149 12.52 -15.08 -29.00
C THR A 149 12.25 -13.77 -29.73
N ALA A 150 11.87 -12.74 -28.98
CA ALA A 150 12.14 -11.38 -29.41
C ALA A 150 13.66 -11.32 -29.59
N THR A 151 14.12 -11.28 -30.83
CA THR A 151 15.50 -10.90 -31.11
C THR A 151 15.68 -9.55 -30.41
N PRO A 152 16.48 -9.44 -29.34
CA PRO A 152 16.70 -8.14 -28.73
C PRO A 152 17.17 -7.22 -29.85
N PRO A 153 16.63 -6.00 -29.96
CA PRO A 153 17.09 -5.07 -30.99
C PRO A 153 18.61 -5.05 -30.91
N ALA A 154 19.27 -5.28 -32.06
CA ALA A 154 20.71 -5.40 -32.10
C ALA A 154 21.29 -4.23 -31.29
N ALA A 155 21.98 -4.54 -30.20
CA ALA A 155 22.51 -3.50 -29.33
C ALA A 155 23.38 -2.61 -30.21
N ALA A 156 22.92 -1.38 -30.48
CA ALA A 156 23.71 -0.45 -31.26
C ALA A 156 25.06 -0.36 -30.57
N PRO A 157 26.17 -0.71 -31.24
CA PRO A 157 27.45 -0.74 -30.57
C PRO A 157 27.67 0.64 -29.97
N ARG A 158 28.15 0.70 -28.72
CA ARG A 158 28.29 2.00 -28.02
C ARG A 158 29.09 3.00 -28.85
N SER A 159 29.95 2.55 -29.77
CA SER A 159 30.60 3.37 -30.80
C SER A 159 29.63 4.08 -31.75
N ALA A 160 28.60 3.39 -32.27
CA ALA A 160 27.59 3.96 -33.15
C ALA A 160 26.73 5.02 -32.43
N LEU A 161 26.30 4.75 -31.19
CA LEU A 161 25.61 5.75 -30.36
C LEU A 161 26.50 6.96 -30.07
N ARG A 162 27.77 6.73 -29.74
CA ARG A 162 28.77 7.80 -29.55
C ARG A 162 28.98 8.62 -30.81
N GLU A 163 29.04 7.96 -31.96
CA GLU A 163 29.23 8.60 -33.25
C GLU A 163 28.01 9.47 -33.60
N LEU A 164 26.81 8.94 -33.41
CA LEU A 164 25.55 9.67 -33.57
C LEU A 164 25.48 10.92 -32.68
N VAL A 165 25.78 10.76 -31.38
CA VAL A 165 25.80 11.89 -30.43
C VAL A 165 26.87 12.90 -30.81
N SER A 166 28.05 12.44 -31.26
CA SER A 166 29.15 13.32 -31.67
C SER A 166 28.89 14.10 -32.97
N ARG A 167 28.03 13.56 -33.85
CA ARG A 167 27.58 14.20 -35.10
C ARG A 167 26.31 15.05 -34.91
N SER A 168 25.69 15.00 -33.73
CA SER A 168 24.53 15.83 -33.38
C SER A 168 24.95 17.24 -32.96
N PRO A 169 24.02 18.21 -32.84
CA PRO A 169 24.28 19.55 -32.31
C PRO A 169 24.90 19.54 -30.90
N LEU A 170 24.66 18.48 -30.13
CA LEU A 170 25.23 18.28 -28.79
C LEU A 170 26.64 17.70 -28.81
N GLY A 171 27.18 17.37 -29.99
CA GLY A 171 28.46 16.67 -30.14
C GLY A 171 29.67 17.43 -29.61
N ALA A 172 29.65 18.77 -29.68
CA ALA A 172 30.71 19.62 -29.12
C ALA A 172 30.74 19.54 -27.58
N LEU A 173 29.56 19.58 -26.95
CA LEU A 173 29.40 19.45 -25.50
C LEU A 173 29.78 18.06 -25.01
N TYR A 174 29.35 17.02 -25.74
CA TYR A 174 29.70 15.64 -25.42
C TYR A 174 31.22 15.40 -25.47
N ARG A 175 31.91 15.92 -26.50
CA ARG A 175 33.37 15.82 -26.61
C ARG A 175 34.11 16.57 -25.50
N SER A 176 33.62 17.73 -25.07
CA SER A 176 34.25 18.52 -24.00
C SER A 176 34.10 17.85 -22.63
N LEU A 177 32.91 17.33 -22.32
CA LEU A 177 32.64 16.56 -21.10
C LEU A 177 33.49 15.29 -21.03
N ARG A 178 33.61 14.55 -22.14
CA ARG A 178 34.42 13.33 -22.20
C ARG A 178 35.91 13.62 -21.98
N LYS A 179 36.45 14.73 -22.51
CA LYS A 179 37.85 15.12 -22.27
C LYS A 179 38.11 15.47 -20.80
N ARG A 180 37.12 16.01 -20.09
CA ARG A 180 37.22 16.33 -18.65
C ARG A 180 37.14 15.09 -17.76
N LEU A 181 36.33 14.11 -18.14
CA LEU A 181 36.16 12.85 -17.41
C LEU A 181 37.30 11.83 -17.64
N ALA A 182 38.17 12.06 -18.62
CA ALA A 182 39.32 11.21 -18.93
C ALA A 182 40.65 11.75 -18.35
N ARG A 183 40.58 12.78 -17.51
CA ARG A 183 41.69 13.31 -16.69
C ARG A 183 41.38 12.98 -15.23
#